data_AF-A0A1G8D6B0-F1
#
_entry.id   AF-A0A1G8D6B0-F1
#
_cell.length_a   1.000
_cell.length_b   1.000
_cell.length_c   1.000
_cell.angle_alpha   90.00
_cell.angle_beta   90.00
_cell.angle_gamma   90.00
#
_symmetry.space_group_name_H-M   'P 1'
#
loop_
_entity.id
_entity.type
_entity.pdbx_description
1 polymer ?
#
loop_
_entity_poly.entity_id
_entity_poly.type
_entity_poly.pdbx_seq_one_letter_code
_entity_poly.pdbx_strand_id
1 'polypeptide(L)'
;MDRIALREQGLTAFKEHLPNEPRWPKVGEKLIAKDRRIYISTYPTMLNIIREEDNTLSPHFFDLIVIDESHRSIYNTYGEVLDYFKAITLGLTATPTDIIDHNTFKLFDCDNGLPTFAYTYEEAVNHIPPYLCNFQVMKIHTKFQEEGISKRTISLEDQKRLILEGKEVEEINFEGTELEKTVINKGTNALIVKEFMEESIKDSNGVLPGKTIFFCSSMSHARRIEQTFDSLYPEYKGNVIKLRPEKHNHPD
;
A
#
# COMPACT_ATOMS: atom_id res chain seq x y z
N MET A 1 1.10 -15.32 4.86
CA MET A 1 1.57 -13.94 4.61
C MET A 1 1.71 -13.71 3.11
N ASP A 2 1.45 -12.50 2.62
CA ASP A 2 1.54 -12.19 1.18
C ASP A 2 2.99 -11.95 0.70
N ARG A 3 3.86 -11.41 1.58
CA ARG A 3 5.21 -10.95 1.24
C ARG A 3 6.27 -11.51 2.17
N ILE A 4 7.50 -11.62 1.65
CA ILE A 4 8.68 -12.07 2.41
C ILE A 4 8.97 -11.13 3.59
N ALA A 5 8.80 -9.82 3.42
CA ALA A 5 9.02 -8.86 4.51
C ALA A 5 8.13 -9.14 5.73
N LEU A 6 6.84 -9.47 5.53
CA LEU A 6 5.93 -9.83 6.61
C LEU A 6 6.31 -11.17 7.26
N ARG A 7 6.78 -12.13 6.45
CA ARG A 7 7.33 -13.39 6.99
C ARG A 7 8.49 -13.13 7.96
N GLU A 8 9.44 -12.28 7.60
CA GLU A 8 10.60 -11.97 8.46
C GLU A 8 10.19 -11.21 9.73
N GLN A 9 9.22 -10.31 9.63
CA GLN A 9 8.63 -9.64 10.80
C GLN A 9 7.98 -10.65 11.74
N GLY A 10 7.17 -11.57 11.21
CA GLY A 10 6.58 -12.66 11.98
C GLY A 10 7.63 -13.53 12.67
N LEU A 11 8.70 -13.92 11.96
CA LEU A 11 9.78 -14.73 12.54
C LEU A 11 10.46 -14.03 13.72
N THR A 12 10.63 -12.70 13.61
CA THR A 12 11.20 -11.86 14.66
C THR A 12 10.26 -11.75 15.86
N ALA A 13 8.97 -11.48 15.63
CA ALA A 13 7.96 -11.42 16.69
C ALA A 13 7.86 -12.75 17.47
N PHE A 14 7.79 -13.88 16.77
CA PHE A 14 7.79 -15.18 17.42
C PHE A 14 9.12 -15.51 18.11
N LYS A 15 10.26 -14.94 17.66
CA LYS A 15 11.54 -15.05 18.38
C LYS A 15 11.50 -14.37 19.73
N GLU A 16 10.90 -13.19 19.76
CA GLU A 16 10.80 -12.36 20.95
C GLU A 16 9.85 -12.97 21.97
N HIS A 17 8.67 -13.41 21.53
CA HIS A 17 7.62 -13.87 22.44
C HIS A 17 7.67 -15.37 22.74
N LEU A 18 8.17 -16.21 21.83
CA LEU A 18 8.31 -17.67 21.99
C LEU A 18 9.74 -18.13 21.64
N PRO A 19 10.76 -17.71 22.41
CA PRO A 19 12.17 -17.89 22.04
C PRO A 19 12.59 -19.36 21.93
N ASN A 20 12.01 -20.23 22.77
CA ASN A 20 12.36 -21.64 22.87
C ASN A 20 11.62 -22.53 21.86
N GLU A 21 10.62 -22.00 21.15
CA GLU A 21 9.86 -22.80 20.20
C GLU A 21 10.60 -22.91 18.85
N PRO A 22 10.77 -24.14 18.32
CA PRO A 22 11.46 -24.34 17.05
C PRO A 22 10.62 -23.80 15.90
N ARG A 23 11.26 -22.97 15.06
CA ARG A 23 10.60 -22.23 13.97
C ARG A 23 11.18 -22.57 12.61
N TRP A 24 10.33 -22.54 11.60
CA TRP A 24 10.70 -22.60 10.20
C TRP A 24 10.23 -21.33 9.45
N PRO A 25 11.04 -20.79 8.53
CA PRO A 25 12.41 -21.20 8.21
C PRO A 25 13.46 -20.62 9.16
N LYS A 26 14.58 -21.31 9.35
CA LYS A 26 15.83 -20.68 9.83
C LYS A 26 16.53 -19.94 8.67
N VAL A 27 17.41 -18.99 9.01
CA VAL A 27 18.21 -18.26 8.02
C VAL A 27 18.96 -19.26 7.13
N GLY A 28 18.69 -19.21 5.82
CA GLY A 28 19.32 -20.09 4.82
C GLY A 28 18.61 -21.43 4.56
N GLU A 29 17.61 -21.81 5.36
CA GLU A 29 16.78 -23.00 5.08
C GLU A 29 15.89 -22.73 3.86
N LYS A 30 15.95 -23.62 2.87
CA LYS A 30 15.11 -23.57 1.66
C LYS A 30 14.04 -24.66 1.65
N LEU A 31 14.39 -25.85 2.14
CA LEU A 31 13.49 -26.98 2.25
C LEU A 31 12.71 -26.93 3.56
N ILE A 32 11.48 -27.43 3.54
CA ILE A 32 10.67 -27.51 4.74
C ILE A 32 11.23 -28.56 5.72
N ALA A 33 11.46 -28.13 6.95
CA ALA A 33 11.84 -29.00 8.05
C ALA A 33 10.59 -29.40 8.84
N LYS A 34 10.28 -30.70 8.94
CA LYS A 34 9.05 -31.22 9.55
C LYS A 34 9.12 -31.36 11.09
N ASP A 35 10.24 -30.95 11.69
CA ASP A 35 10.55 -31.06 13.13
C ASP A 35 10.39 -29.72 13.88
N ARG A 36 9.62 -28.78 13.33
CA ARG A 36 9.38 -27.45 13.91
C ARG A 36 7.95 -27.37 14.42
N ARG A 37 7.68 -26.39 15.28
CA ARG A 37 6.35 -26.16 15.85
C ARG A 37 5.65 -24.95 15.26
N ILE A 38 6.42 -23.96 14.82
CA ILE A 38 5.89 -22.73 14.24
C ILE A 38 6.44 -22.58 12.83
N TYR A 39 5.56 -22.41 11.87
CA TYR A 39 5.89 -22.28 10.46
C TYR A 39 5.37 -20.94 9.95
N ILE A 40 6.27 -20.12 9.41
CA ILE A 40 5.92 -18.82 8.85
C ILE A 40 6.31 -18.84 7.38
N SER A 41 5.31 -18.79 6.52
CA SER A 41 5.49 -18.92 5.08
C SER A 41 4.70 -17.87 4.32
N THR A 42 5.15 -17.59 3.10
CA THR A 42 4.33 -16.88 2.12
C THR A 42 3.41 -17.85 1.40
N TYR A 43 2.30 -17.35 0.83
CA TYR A 43 1.40 -18.21 0.07
C TYR A 43 2.07 -18.95 -1.10
N PRO A 44 2.91 -18.31 -1.95
CA PRO A 44 3.59 -19.02 -3.03
C PRO A 44 4.51 -20.14 -2.53
N THR A 45 5.24 -19.89 -1.44
CA THR A 45 6.12 -20.91 -0.87
C THR A 45 5.32 -22.09 -0.34
N MET A 46 4.22 -21.85 0.38
CA MET A 46 3.39 -22.95 0.87
C MET A 46 2.68 -23.71 -0.26
N LEU A 47 2.19 -23.01 -1.29
CA LEU A 47 1.58 -23.61 -2.46
C LEU A 47 2.56 -24.55 -3.19
N ASN A 48 3.81 -24.14 -3.35
CA ASN A 48 4.83 -24.99 -3.94
C ASN A 48 5.09 -26.23 -3.08
N ILE A 49 5.16 -26.08 -1.75
CA ILE A 49 5.37 -27.21 -0.83
C ILE A 49 4.26 -28.26 -0.92
N ILE A 50 2.99 -27.83 -0.97
CA ILE A 50 1.88 -28.80 -1.03
C ILE A 50 1.77 -29.50 -2.39
N ARG A 51 2.28 -28.87 -3.46
CA ARG A 51 2.30 -29.41 -4.83
C ARG A 51 3.52 -30.28 -5.13
N GLU A 52 4.56 -30.26 -4.30
CA GLU A 52 5.73 -31.13 -4.46
C GLU A 52 5.39 -32.60 -4.16
N GLU A 53 5.73 -33.54 -5.04
CA GLU A 53 5.37 -34.96 -4.88
C GLU A 53 6.15 -35.66 -3.75
N ASP A 54 7.46 -35.41 -3.66
CA ASP A 54 8.36 -36.20 -2.81
C ASP A 54 8.48 -35.70 -1.36
N ASN A 55 8.11 -34.45 -1.08
CA ASN A 55 8.26 -33.83 0.24
C ASN A 55 7.06 -32.98 0.69
N THR A 56 5.85 -33.33 0.23
CA THR A 56 4.63 -32.66 0.68
C THR A 56 4.40 -32.80 2.19
N LEU A 57 3.63 -31.88 2.74
CA LEU A 57 3.13 -31.96 4.11
C LEU A 57 1.83 -32.77 4.12
N SER A 58 1.54 -33.52 5.17
CA SER A 58 0.21 -34.14 5.30
C SER A 58 -0.90 -33.06 5.38
N PRO A 59 -2.10 -33.29 4.84
CA PRO A 59 -3.27 -32.44 5.09
C PRO A 59 -3.55 -32.18 6.56
N HIS A 60 -3.17 -33.09 7.46
CA HIS A 60 -3.36 -32.98 8.91
C HIS A 60 -2.08 -32.57 9.65
N PHE A 61 -1.10 -31.98 8.95
CA PHE A 61 0.18 -31.62 9.54
C PHE A 61 0.07 -30.46 10.54
N PHE A 62 -0.87 -29.55 10.34
CA PHE A 62 -1.11 -28.40 11.21
C PHE A 62 -2.41 -28.56 11.98
N ASP A 63 -2.40 -28.18 13.25
CA ASP A 63 -3.62 -28.05 14.06
C ASP A 63 -4.28 -26.67 13.89
N LEU A 64 -3.46 -25.64 13.62
CA LEU A 64 -3.88 -24.24 13.48
C LEU A 64 -3.13 -23.56 12.32
N ILE A 65 -3.87 -22.82 11.50
CA ILE A 65 -3.35 -21.97 10.43
C ILE A 65 -3.81 -20.53 10.70
N VAL A 66 -2.85 -19.61 10.69
CA VAL A 66 -3.11 -18.16 10.81
C VAL A 66 -2.80 -17.48 9.48
N ILE A 67 -3.80 -16.79 8.94
CA ILE A 67 -3.77 -16.11 7.64
C ILE A 67 -3.77 -14.62 7.90
N ASP A 68 -2.67 -13.96 7.60
CA ASP A 68 -2.58 -12.51 7.65
C ASP A 68 -3.01 -11.86 6.34
N GLU A 69 -3.57 -10.66 6.44
CA GLU A 69 -4.20 -9.91 5.36
C GLU A 69 -5.24 -10.71 4.58
N SER A 70 -6.10 -11.45 5.29
CA SER A 70 -7.20 -12.24 4.74
C SER A 70 -8.22 -11.41 3.95
N HIS A 71 -7.97 -11.23 2.64
CA HIS A 71 -8.90 -10.56 1.73
C HIS A 71 -8.98 -11.26 0.37
N ARG A 72 -10.02 -10.94 -0.40
CA ARG A 72 -10.48 -11.66 -1.62
C ARG A 72 -9.38 -12.02 -2.63
N SER A 73 -8.40 -11.14 -2.84
CA SER A 73 -7.34 -11.35 -3.83
C SER A 73 -6.49 -12.59 -3.52
N ILE A 74 -6.29 -12.87 -2.23
CA ILE A 74 -5.48 -14.00 -1.76
C ILE A 74 -6.21 -15.32 -2.00
N TYR A 75 -7.53 -15.36 -1.78
CA TYR A 75 -8.30 -16.60 -1.91
C TYR A 75 -8.45 -17.08 -3.34
N ASN A 76 -8.67 -16.15 -4.29
CA ASN A 76 -8.76 -16.52 -5.70
C ASN A 76 -7.46 -17.16 -6.21
N THR A 77 -6.31 -16.78 -5.65
CA THR A 77 -5.00 -17.26 -6.11
C THR A 77 -4.46 -18.42 -5.27
N TYR A 78 -4.78 -18.47 -3.97
CA TYR A 78 -4.15 -19.38 -2.99
C TYR A 78 -5.16 -20.19 -2.16
N GLY A 79 -6.45 -20.23 -2.54
CA GLY A 79 -7.49 -21.02 -1.88
C GLY A 79 -7.11 -22.50 -1.74
N GLU A 80 -6.35 -23.05 -2.69
CA GLU A 80 -5.83 -24.41 -2.66
C GLU A 80 -5.05 -24.74 -1.38
N VAL A 81 -4.27 -23.79 -0.84
CA VAL A 81 -3.53 -24.00 0.41
C VAL A 81 -4.48 -24.23 1.59
N LEU A 82 -5.62 -23.55 1.58
CA LEU A 82 -6.60 -23.61 2.65
C LEU A 82 -7.49 -24.84 2.52
N ASP A 83 -7.84 -25.21 1.28
CA ASP A 83 -8.59 -26.42 1.00
C ASP A 83 -7.76 -27.68 1.32
N TYR A 84 -6.44 -27.61 1.16
CA TYR A 84 -5.51 -28.70 1.41
C TYR A 84 -5.43 -29.08 2.88
N PHE A 85 -5.18 -28.12 3.77
CA PHE A 85 -4.98 -28.41 5.19
C PHE A 85 -6.30 -28.52 5.95
N LYS A 86 -6.43 -29.57 6.78
CA LYS A 86 -7.58 -29.79 7.67
C LYS A 86 -7.21 -29.33 9.07
N ALA A 87 -7.23 -28.01 9.26
CA ALA A 87 -6.82 -27.33 10.47
C ALA A 87 -7.84 -26.25 10.87
N ILE A 88 -7.82 -25.84 12.14
CA ILE A 88 -8.51 -24.61 12.55
C ILE A 88 -7.85 -23.46 11.79
N THR A 89 -8.65 -22.59 11.17
CA THR A 89 -8.14 -21.48 10.36
C THR A 89 -8.59 -20.15 10.95
N LEU A 90 -7.62 -19.28 11.26
CA LEU A 90 -7.82 -17.93 11.77
C LEU A 90 -7.41 -16.90 10.72
N GLY A 91 -8.36 -16.08 10.28
CA GLY A 91 -8.12 -14.94 9.40
C GLY A 91 -7.91 -13.65 10.17
N LEU A 92 -6.81 -12.95 9.88
CA LEU A 92 -6.55 -11.59 10.35
C LEU A 92 -6.66 -10.65 9.16
N THR A 93 -7.36 -9.53 9.32
CA THR A 93 -7.52 -8.53 8.26
C THR A 93 -7.69 -7.15 8.87
N ALA A 94 -7.05 -6.17 8.26
CA ALA A 94 -7.25 -4.75 8.59
C ALA A 94 -8.26 -4.07 7.65
N THR A 95 -8.70 -4.77 6.59
CA THR A 95 -9.68 -4.19 5.65
C THR A 95 -11.06 -4.05 6.30
N PRO A 96 -11.75 -2.91 6.11
CA PRO A 96 -13.11 -2.73 6.63
C PRO A 96 -14.06 -3.79 6.08
N THR A 97 -14.98 -4.25 6.93
CA THR A 97 -15.99 -5.27 6.60
C THR A 97 -16.80 -4.91 5.35
N ASP A 98 -17.04 -3.61 5.11
CA ASP A 98 -17.82 -3.11 3.97
C ASP A 98 -17.13 -3.28 2.61
N ILE A 99 -15.80 -3.49 2.62
CA ILE A 99 -14.97 -3.71 1.43
C ILE A 99 -14.69 -5.20 1.25
N ILE A 100 -14.86 -5.99 2.30
CA ILE A 100 -14.66 -7.44 2.28
C ILE A 100 -15.90 -8.10 1.68
N ASP A 101 -15.68 -8.88 0.63
CA ASP A 101 -16.74 -9.65 -0.03
C ASP A 101 -17.36 -10.66 0.95
N HIS A 102 -18.69 -10.79 0.96
CA HIS A 102 -19.44 -11.80 1.72
C HIS A 102 -18.85 -13.22 1.59
N ASN A 103 -18.25 -13.55 0.44
CA ASN A 103 -17.61 -14.84 0.20
C ASN A 103 -16.36 -15.07 1.07
N THR A 104 -15.67 -14.00 1.50
CA THR A 104 -14.50 -14.09 2.38
C THR A 104 -14.91 -14.51 3.79
N PHE A 105 -16.02 -13.98 4.31
CA PHE A 105 -16.53 -14.33 5.64
C PHE A 105 -17.02 -15.78 5.70
N LYS A 106 -17.71 -16.24 4.65
CA LYS A 106 -18.15 -17.64 4.56
C LYS A 106 -17.00 -18.65 4.66
N LEU A 107 -15.82 -18.29 4.18
CA LEU A 107 -14.65 -19.18 4.23
C LEU A 107 -14.13 -19.40 5.66
N PHE A 108 -14.36 -18.45 6.55
CA PHE A 108 -13.99 -18.55 7.97
C PHE A 108 -15.16 -18.98 8.85
N ASP A 109 -16.22 -19.53 8.25
CA ASP A 109 -17.46 -19.88 8.94
C ASP A 109 -18.06 -18.70 9.73
N CYS A 110 -17.83 -17.47 9.24
CA CYS A 110 -18.40 -16.26 9.80
C CYS A 110 -19.78 -15.99 9.17
N ASP A 111 -20.83 -16.25 9.93
CA ASP A 111 -22.20 -15.99 9.50
C ASP A 111 -22.46 -14.47 9.31
N ASN A 112 -23.22 -14.13 8.27
CA ASN A 112 -23.73 -12.77 7.98
C ASN A 112 -22.69 -11.69 7.63
N GLY A 113 -21.46 -12.06 7.26
CA GLY A 113 -20.46 -11.07 6.82
C GLY A 113 -19.85 -10.25 7.96
N LEU A 114 -19.92 -10.75 9.19
CA LEU A 114 -19.34 -10.12 10.36
C LEU A 114 -18.16 -10.95 10.88
N PRO A 115 -17.04 -10.32 11.28
CA PRO A 115 -15.92 -11.04 11.88
C PRO A 115 -16.30 -11.55 13.27
N THR A 116 -15.69 -12.66 13.71
CA THR A 116 -15.87 -13.20 15.07
C THR A 116 -15.46 -12.21 16.16
N PHE A 117 -14.52 -11.32 15.84
CA PHE A 117 -14.07 -10.22 16.68
C PHE A 117 -13.55 -9.08 15.81
N ALA A 118 -13.81 -7.84 16.21
CA ALA A 118 -13.26 -6.65 15.57
C ALA A 118 -12.71 -5.72 16.64
N TYR A 119 -11.49 -5.22 16.43
CA TYR A 119 -10.92 -4.11 17.17
C TYR A 119 -10.76 -2.93 16.21
N THR A 120 -11.65 -1.96 16.35
CA THR A 120 -11.82 -0.88 15.38
C THR A 120 -10.77 0.21 15.52
N TYR A 121 -10.63 1.02 14.47
CA TYR A 121 -9.80 2.22 14.50
C TYR A 121 -10.20 3.17 15.64
N GLU A 122 -11.51 3.39 15.82
CA GLU A 122 -12.03 4.27 16.88
C GLU A 122 -11.67 3.76 18.27
N GLU A 123 -11.80 2.45 18.52
CA GLU A 123 -11.38 1.85 19.80
C GLU A 123 -9.86 2.01 20.01
N ALA A 124 -9.06 1.78 18.98
CA ALA A 124 -7.60 1.89 19.05
C ALA A 124 -7.11 3.32 19.34
N VAL A 125 -7.79 4.34 18.81
CA VAL A 125 -7.49 5.76 19.06
C VAL A 125 -7.98 6.22 20.43
N ASN A 126 -9.15 5.74 20.88
CA ASN A 126 -9.76 6.15 22.15
C ASN A 126 -9.24 5.36 23.37
N HIS A 127 -8.48 4.28 23.17
CA HIS A 127 -7.84 3.52 24.24
C HIS A 127 -6.90 4.40 25.08
N ILE A 128 -6.70 4.04 26.36
CA ILE A 128 -5.82 4.78 27.30
C ILE A 128 -4.76 3.81 27.86
N PRO A 129 -3.46 3.96 27.48
CA PRO A 129 -2.90 4.93 26.52
C PRO A 129 -3.27 4.59 25.07
N PRO A 130 -3.36 5.57 24.15
CA PRO A 130 -3.78 5.31 22.76
C PRO A 130 -2.82 4.36 22.06
N TYR A 131 -3.38 3.36 21.35
CA TYR A 131 -2.60 2.42 20.55
C TYR A 131 -2.34 2.96 19.12
N LEU A 132 -3.27 3.77 18.58
CA LEU A 132 -3.13 4.42 17.28
C LEU A 132 -3.24 5.93 17.39
N CYS A 133 -2.59 6.62 16.46
CA CYS A 133 -2.72 8.08 16.30
C CYS A 133 -4.01 8.45 15.59
N ASN A 134 -4.62 9.57 15.99
CA ASN A 134 -5.68 10.19 15.22
C ASN A 134 -5.13 10.82 13.92
N PHE A 135 -5.96 10.97 12.89
CA PHE A 135 -5.59 11.66 11.65
C PHE A 135 -6.53 12.82 11.33
N GLN A 136 -6.06 13.72 10.46
CA GLN A 136 -6.85 14.79 9.87
C GLN A 136 -6.72 14.70 8.36
N VAL A 137 -7.84 14.84 7.65
CA VAL A 137 -7.87 14.82 6.19
C VAL A 137 -7.95 16.24 5.69
N MET A 138 -6.88 16.70 5.05
CA MET A 138 -6.88 17.94 4.29
C MET A 138 -7.02 17.60 2.81
N LYS A 139 -8.10 18.08 2.19
CA LYS A 139 -8.33 17.94 0.75
C LYS A 139 -7.95 19.24 0.07
N ILE A 140 -6.98 19.17 -0.84
CA ILE A 140 -6.61 20.30 -1.70
C ILE A 140 -7.41 20.15 -2.99
N HIS A 141 -8.34 21.07 -3.23
CA HIS A 141 -9.06 21.16 -4.49
C HIS A 141 -8.39 22.22 -5.38
N THR A 142 -8.04 21.84 -6.61
CA THR A 142 -7.55 22.82 -7.59
C THR A 142 -8.74 23.38 -8.38
N LYS A 143 -8.72 24.68 -8.70
CA LYS A 143 -9.78 25.31 -9.53
C LYS A 143 -10.02 24.57 -10.85
N PHE A 144 -8.99 23.97 -11.42
CA PHE A 144 -9.09 23.17 -12.65
C PHE A 144 -9.92 21.89 -12.49
N GLN A 145 -9.90 21.26 -11.31
CA GLN A 145 -10.72 20.08 -11.04
C GLN A 145 -12.20 20.43 -10.82
N GLU A 146 -12.48 21.66 -10.36
CA GLU A 146 -13.85 22.13 -10.13
C GLU A 146 -14.49 22.72 -11.41
N GLU A 147 -13.72 23.46 -12.21
CA GLU A 147 -14.23 24.24 -13.35
C GLU A 147 -13.91 23.64 -14.74
N GLY A 148 -13.07 22.60 -14.81
CA GLY A 148 -12.57 22.04 -16.07
C GLY A 148 -11.55 22.94 -16.79
N ILE A 149 -10.95 22.45 -17.88
CA ILE A 149 -10.05 23.27 -18.72
C ILE A 149 -10.86 24.00 -19.79
N SER A 150 -10.75 25.32 -19.81
CA SER A 150 -11.22 26.19 -20.89
C SER A 150 -10.18 27.27 -21.21
N LYS A 151 -10.35 27.99 -22.32
CA LYS A 151 -9.54 29.18 -22.67
C LYS A 151 -9.43 30.20 -21.51
N ARG A 152 -10.42 30.22 -20.60
CA ARG A 152 -10.45 31.13 -19.44
C ARG A 152 -9.60 30.65 -18.26
N THR A 153 -9.36 29.35 -18.12
CA THR A 153 -8.61 28.78 -16.99
C THR A 153 -7.12 28.57 -17.30
N ILE A 154 -6.69 28.57 -18.57
CA ILE A 154 -5.28 28.43 -18.97
C ILE A 154 -4.51 29.75 -18.87
N SER A 155 -3.28 29.71 -18.35
CA SER A 155 -2.40 30.88 -18.25
C SER A 155 -2.01 31.47 -19.62
N LEU A 156 -1.76 32.78 -19.69
CA LEU A 156 -1.36 33.45 -20.94
C LEU A 156 -0.06 32.90 -21.54
N GLU A 157 0.86 32.41 -20.72
CA GLU A 157 2.11 31.79 -21.18
C GLU A 157 1.87 30.42 -21.83
N ASP A 158 1.01 29.61 -21.23
CA ASP A 158 0.62 28.32 -21.80
C ASP A 158 -0.18 28.50 -23.09
N GLN A 159 -1.05 29.51 -23.17
CA GLN A 159 -1.74 29.87 -24.41
C GLN A 159 -0.75 30.21 -25.53
N LYS A 160 0.25 31.05 -25.25
CA LYS A 160 1.30 31.41 -26.24
C LYS A 160 2.08 30.18 -26.72
N ARG A 161 2.39 29.24 -25.83
CA ARG A 161 3.08 27.99 -26.19
C ARG A 161 2.23 27.11 -27.09
N LEU A 162 0.93 26.96 -26.79
CA LEU A 162 0.00 26.18 -27.60
C LEU A 162 -0.17 26.74 -29.02
N ILE A 163 -0.23 28.07 -29.13
CA ILE A 163 -0.27 28.76 -30.43
C ILE A 163 1.01 28.50 -31.23
N LEU A 164 2.18 28.52 -30.56
CA LEU A 164 3.48 28.26 -31.20
C LEU A 164 3.60 26.81 -31.71
N GLU A 165 2.92 25.87 -31.04
CA GLU A 165 2.81 24.45 -31.45
C GLU A 165 1.73 24.22 -32.52
N GLY A 166 1.10 25.28 -33.04
CA GLY A 166 0.09 25.21 -34.10
C GLY A 166 -1.29 24.73 -33.65
N LYS A 167 -1.59 24.80 -32.34
CA LYS A 167 -2.89 24.40 -31.79
C LYS A 167 -3.74 25.64 -31.49
N GLU A 168 -4.93 25.70 -32.07
CA GLU A 168 -5.85 26.82 -31.88
C GLU A 168 -6.50 26.76 -30.49
N VAL A 169 -6.45 27.90 -29.76
CA VAL A 169 -6.89 27.99 -28.36
C VAL A 169 -8.42 27.96 -28.22
N GLU A 170 -9.14 28.17 -29.33
CA GLU A 170 -10.61 28.26 -29.36
C GLU A 170 -11.33 26.90 -29.38
N GLU A 171 -10.65 25.80 -29.74
CA GLU A 171 -11.20 24.43 -29.71
C GLU A 171 -10.92 23.69 -28.39
N ILE A 172 -10.38 24.38 -27.38
CA ILE A 172 -9.98 23.80 -26.11
C ILE A 172 -11.21 23.63 -25.19
N ASN A 173 -11.92 22.52 -25.38
CA ASN A 173 -12.80 21.92 -24.38
C ASN A 173 -12.31 20.49 -24.14
N PHE A 174 -11.38 20.34 -23.18
CA PHE A 174 -10.69 19.08 -22.95
C PHE A 174 -11.31 18.36 -21.76
N GLU A 175 -12.21 17.41 -22.04
CA GLU A 175 -12.65 16.40 -21.07
C GLU A 175 -11.84 15.10 -21.19
N GLY A 176 -10.57 15.14 -21.66
CA GLY A 176 -9.78 13.91 -21.75
C GLY A 176 -8.56 13.85 -22.68
N THR A 177 -7.98 14.96 -23.16
CA THR A 177 -6.83 14.89 -24.10
C THR A 177 -5.47 14.89 -23.39
N GLU A 178 -4.42 14.37 -24.03
CA GLU A 178 -3.04 14.33 -23.50
C GLU A 178 -2.45 15.71 -23.12
N LEU A 179 -3.04 16.77 -23.66
CA LEU A 179 -2.69 18.16 -23.33
C LEU A 179 -3.18 18.58 -21.94
N GLU A 180 -4.38 18.16 -21.53
CA GLU A 180 -4.90 18.31 -20.17
C GLU A 180 -3.93 17.70 -19.16
N LYS A 181 -3.46 16.47 -19.41
CA LYS A 181 -2.42 15.82 -18.60
C LYS A 181 -1.13 16.62 -18.57
N THR A 182 -0.73 17.27 -19.65
CA THR A 182 0.59 17.93 -19.73
C THR A 182 0.59 19.33 -19.08
N VAL A 183 -0.47 20.11 -19.30
CA VAL A 183 -0.61 21.49 -18.78
C VAL A 183 -1.03 21.49 -17.31
N ILE A 184 -1.94 20.60 -16.89
CA ILE A 184 -2.35 20.47 -15.48
C ILE A 184 -1.16 20.05 -14.62
N ASN A 185 -0.32 19.12 -15.09
CA ASN A 185 0.67 18.46 -14.24
C ASN A 185 1.78 19.39 -13.72
N LYS A 186 2.16 20.48 -14.41
CA LYS A 186 3.23 21.36 -13.90
C LYS A 186 2.72 22.35 -12.85
N GLY A 187 1.64 23.08 -13.16
CA GLY A 187 1.05 24.04 -12.22
C GLY A 187 0.45 23.36 -10.98
N THR A 188 -0.21 22.22 -11.17
CA THR A 188 -0.83 21.46 -10.06
C THR A 188 0.22 20.87 -9.14
N ASN A 189 1.30 20.30 -9.68
CA ASN A 189 2.38 19.77 -8.84
C ASN A 189 3.05 20.89 -8.04
N ALA A 190 3.29 22.05 -8.64
CA ALA A 190 3.86 23.19 -7.93
C ALA A 190 2.95 23.65 -6.79
N LEU A 191 1.63 23.68 -7.00
CA LEU A 191 0.66 24.01 -5.97
C LEU A 191 0.65 22.97 -4.84
N ILE A 192 0.57 21.68 -5.16
CA ILE A 192 0.61 20.59 -4.17
C ILE A 192 1.86 20.70 -3.29
N VAL A 193 3.02 20.94 -3.93
CA VAL A 193 4.30 21.03 -3.23
C VAL A 193 4.37 22.25 -2.31
N LYS A 194 3.89 23.41 -2.77
CA LYS A 194 3.83 24.64 -1.95
C LYS A 194 2.88 24.47 -0.77
N GLU A 195 1.65 24.04 -1.03
CA GLU A 195 0.64 23.84 0.00
C GLU A 195 1.13 22.83 1.04
N PHE A 196 1.76 21.74 0.60
CA PHE A 196 2.38 20.79 1.52
C PHE A 196 3.48 21.44 2.37
N MET A 197 4.39 22.20 1.76
CA MET A 197 5.48 22.85 2.50
C MET A 197 4.97 23.89 3.48
N GLU A 198 3.84 24.52 3.21
CA GLU A 198 3.19 25.51 4.10
C GLU A 198 2.40 24.81 5.21
N GLU A 199 1.49 23.90 4.86
CA GLU A 199 0.48 23.34 5.77
C GLU A 199 0.89 22.02 6.45
N SER A 200 1.96 21.35 6.01
CA SER A 200 2.42 20.13 6.67
C SER A 200 2.78 20.35 8.14
N ILE A 201 2.51 19.33 8.96
CA ILE A 201 3.04 19.24 10.32
C ILE A 201 4.57 19.29 10.23
N LYS A 202 5.18 20.26 10.92
CA LYS A 202 6.64 20.46 10.90
C LYS A 202 7.37 19.51 11.85
N ASP A 203 8.66 19.36 11.63
CA ASP A 203 9.58 18.68 12.51
C ASP A 203 9.74 19.39 13.87
N SER A 204 10.55 18.82 14.76
CA SER A 204 10.77 19.38 16.11
C SER A 204 11.36 20.79 16.12
N ASN A 205 11.97 21.23 15.02
CA ASN A 205 12.55 22.57 14.89
C ASN A 205 11.54 23.57 14.30
N GLY A 206 10.38 23.10 13.84
CA GLY A 206 9.31 23.93 13.29
C GLY A 206 9.58 24.46 11.88
N VAL A 207 10.61 23.95 11.20
CA VAL A 207 11.06 24.50 9.91
C VAL A 207 10.74 23.56 8.75
N LEU A 208 11.14 22.30 8.85
CA LEU A 208 10.95 21.34 7.77
C LEU A 208 9.68 20.52 7.98
N PRO A 209 9.06 20.00 6.91
CA PRO A 209 7.99 19.02 7.06
C PRO A 209 8.45 17.80 7.87
N GLY A 210 7.55 17.28 8.71
CA GLY A 210 7.71 15.97 9.32
C GLY A 210 7.80 14.86 8.27
N LYS A 211 8.18 13.66 8.72
CA LYS A 211 8.36 12.50 7.85
C LYS A 211 7.08 12.21 7.06
N THR A 212 7.15 12.39 5.74
CA THR A 212 5.99 12.32 4.84
C THR A 212 6.21 11.30 3.72
N ILE A 213 5.14 10.65 3.27
CA ILE A 213 5.12 9.78 2.10
C ILE A 213 4.16 10.37 1.06
N PHE A 214 4.64 10.58 -0.17
CA PHE A 214 3.83 10.97 -1.31
C PHE A 214 3.45 9.75 -2.14
N PHE A 215 2.17 9.40 -2.16
CA PHE A 215 1.64 8.34 -3.03
C PHE A 215 1.30 8.92 -4.40
N CYS A 216 2.20 8.69 -5.37
CA CYS A 216 2.03 9.18 -6.73
C CYS A 216 1.40 8.11 -7.63
N SER A 217 0.56 8.53 -8.57
CA SER A 217 -0.12 7.64 -9.54
C SER A 217 0.80 6.84 -10.47
N SER A 218 2.05 7.28 -10.66
CA SER A 218 3.05 6.55 -11.44
C SER A 218 4.47 7.00 -11.07
N MET A 219 5.48 6.21 -11.48
CA MET A 219 6.88 6.57 -11.31
C MET A 219 7.25 7.88 -12.02
N SER A 220 6.64 8.13 -13.19
CA SER A 220 6.85 9.39 -13.91
C SER A 220 6.27 10.58 -13.13
N HIS A 221 5.13 10.39 -12.47
CA HIS A 221 4.53 11.40 -11.61
C HIS A 221 5.42 11.68 -10.39
N ALA A 222 5.92 10.62 -9.72
CA ALA A 222 6.83 10.78 -8.60
C ALA A 222 8.09 11.59 -8.96
N ARG A 223 8.69 11.33 -10.13
CA ARG A 223 9.82 12.11 -10.66
C ARG A 223 9.46 13.58 -10.90
N ARG A 224 8.26 13.86 -11.43
CA ARG A 224 7.80 15.24 -11.63
C ARG A 224 7.64 15.97 -10.29
N ILE A 225 7.12 15.31 -9.25
CA ILE A 225 6.99 15.89 -7.90
C ILE A 225 8.39 16.19 -7.33
N GLU A 226 9.32 15.23 -7.39
CA GLU A 226 10.71 15.44 -6.94
C GLU A 226 11.37 16.63 -7.65
N GLN A 227 11.30 16.69 -8.99
CA GLN A 227 11.83 17.82 -9.77
C GLN A 227 11.18 19.16 -9.38
N THR A 228 9.89 19.14 -9.05
CA THR A 228 9.15 20.34 -8.64
C THR A 228 9.64 20.83 -7.29
N PHE A 229 9.84 19.94 -6.32
CA PHE A 229 10.44 20.29 -5.03
C PHE A 229 11.85 20.86 -5.19
N ASP A 230 12.72 20.18 -5.93
CA ASP A 230 14.10 20.62 -6.17
C ASP A 230 14.16 21.99 -6.87
N SER A 231 13.15 22.31 -7.69
CA SER A 231 13.06 23.59 -8.39
C SER A 231 12.50 24.71 -7.51
N LEU A 232 11.56 24.40 -6.61
CA LEU A 232 10.91 25.38 -5.73
C LEU A 232 11.72 25.67 -4.47
N TYR A 233 12.44 24.67 -3.95
CA TYR A 233 13.27 24.77 -2.75
C TYR A 233 14.69 24.24 -3.00
N PRO A 234 15.51 24.94 -3.81
CA PRO A 234 16.86 24.48 -4.17
C PRO A 234 17.78 24.25 -2.97
N GLU A 235 17.56 24.95 -1.85
CA GLU A 235 18.30 24.83 -0.60
C GLU A 235 18.18 23.44 0.05
N TYR A 236 17.13 22.69 -0.29
CA TYR A 236 16.81 21.37 0.26
C TYR A 236 17.07 20.22 -0.72
N LYS A 237 17.57 20.56 -1.91
CA LYS A 237 17.78 19.63 -3.02
C LYS A 237 18.56 18.39 -2.62
N GLY A 238 18.00 17.22 -2.93
CA GLY A 238 18.63 15.91 -2.66
C GLY A 238 18.68 15.46 -1.19
N ASN A 239 18.26 16.30 -0.24
CA ASN A 239 18.29 16.00 1.19
C ASN A 239 16.89 15.72 1.76
N VAL A 240 15.86 16.40 1.25
CA VAL A 240 14.50 16.34 1.82
C VAL A 240 13.60 15.32 1.11
N ILE A 241 13.87 15.02 -0.17
CA ILE A 241 13.09 14.04 -0.93
C ILE A 241 13.97 12.93 -1.46
N LYS A 242 13.42 11.71 -1.37
CA LYS A 242 14.03 10.51 -1.91
C LYS A 242 12.96 9.67 -2.57
N LEU A 243 13.08 9.51 -3.89
CA LEU A 243 12.28 8.52 -4.61
C LEU A 243 12.60 7.11 -4.11
N ARG A 244 11.54 6.38 -3.75
CA ARG A 244 11.61 4.94 -3.51
C ARG A 244 10.78 4.24 -4.58
N PRO A 245 11.42 3.69 -5.63
CA PRO A 245 10.71 2.82 -6.54
C PRO A 245 10.26 1.57 -5.79
N GLU A 246 8.99 1.19 -5.92
CA GLU A 246 8.57 -0.16 -5.57
C GLU A 246 9.34 -1.13 -6.48
N LYS A 247 10.26 -1.90 -5.88
CA LYS A 247 10.81 -3.07 -6.55
C LYS A 247 9.70 -4.12 -6.59
N HIS A 248 8.88 -4.09 -7.64
CA HIS A 248 8.11 -5.26 -8.03
C HIS A 248 9.11 -6.30 -8.57
N ASN A 249 9.71 -7.08 -7.67
CA ASN A 249 10.31 -8.35 -8.06
C ASN A 249 9.13 -9.31 -8.33
N HIS A 250 8.52 -9.22 -9.51
CA HIS A 250 7.84 -10.38 -10.07
C HIS A 250 8.94 -11.33 -10.54
N PRO A 251 9.03 -12.56 -10.00
CA PRO A 251 9.76 -13.61 -10.70
C PRO A 251 8.94 -13.95 -11.95
N ASP A 252 9.57 -13.82 -13.12
CA ASP A 252 9.15 -14.52 -14.34
C ASP A 252 9.14 -16.04 -14.12
#